data_AF-A0A1G7WSP0-F1
#
_entry.id   AF-A0A1G7WSP0-F1
#
_cell.length_a   1.000
_cell.length_b   1.000
_cell.length_c   1.000
_cell.angle_alpha   90.00
_cell.angle_beta   90.00
_cell.angle_gamma   90.00
#
_symmetry.space_group_name_H-M   'P 1'
#
loop_
_entity.id
_entity.type
_entity.pdbx_description
1 polymer ?
#
loop_
_entity_poly.entity_id
_entity_poly.type
_entity_poly.pdbx_seq_one_letter_code
_entity_poly.pdbx_strand_id
1 'polypeptide(L)'
;MLAFCCRRWRDRRYQGVTILIDVLERLKQLQQHHSALCLYALVDGVQYETHRQTRMTQDGTRYPLFTGTPDAALAHAGPWLVDVAGAAPSFLEDVAALEQETPSVTWLFAVHDLGGLAQLLQLHLETRLPDGRAALLRFWDPRVLVKLAQILEPAQREAMFGHIHEWHLLLDGKRAIIGRHDADVQ
;
A
#
# COMPACT_ATOMS: atom_id res chain seq x y z
N MET A 1 6.31 -24.13 -8.23
CA MET A 1 7.48 -23.35 -7.82
C MET A 1 6.98 -22.01 -7.26
N LEU A 2 6.45 -21.98 -6.04
CA LEU A 2 5.78 -20.84 -5.42
C LEU A 2 6.03 -20.93 -3.90
N ALA A 3 7.08 -20.28 -3.40
CA ALA A 3 7.31 -20.07 -1.97
C ALA A 3 8.57 -19.22 -1.76
N PHE A 4 8.55 -17.94 -2.11
CA PHE A 4 9.69 -17.05 -1.80
C PHE A 4 9.34 -15.81 -0.95
N CYS A 5 8.07 -15.51 -0.67
CA CYS A 5 7.74 -14.30 0.07
C CYS A 5 7.84 -14.44 1.62
N CYS A 6 7.86 -15.64 2.20
CA CYS A 6 7.64 -15.81 3.64
C CYS A 6 8.65 -16.72 4.38
N ARG A 7 9.95 -16.36 4.40
CA ARG A 7 10.91 -17.00 5.34
C ARG A 7 11.99 -16.04 5.85
N ARG A 8 11.62 -14.95 6.53
CA ARG A 8 12.60 -14.24 7.40
C ARG A 8 12.00 -13.38 8.51
N TRP A 9 11.05 -13.91 9.27
CA TRP A 9 10.59 -13.24 10.50
C TRP A 9 10.78 -14.18 11.70
N ARG A 10 11.94 -14.09 12.34
CA ARG A 10 12.20 -14.65 13.67
C ARG A 10 13.18 -13.75 14.41
N ASP A 11 12.71 -13.21 15.54
CA ASP A 11 13.42 -12.38 16.52
C ASP A 11 13.94 -11.00 16.10
N ARG A 12 13.15 -9.96 16.41
CA ARG A 12 13.67 -8.72 17.01
C ARG A 12 12.52 -7.91 17.63
N ARG A 13 12.70 -7.52 18.91
CA ARG A 13 11.79 -6.64 19.65
C ARG A 13 12.04 -5.20 19.22
N TYR A 14 11.02 -4.53 18.68
CA TYR A 14 11.07 -3.10 18.37
C TYR A 14 10.33 -2.32 19.46
N GLN A 15 10.95 -1.25 19.97
CA GLN A 15 10.35 -0.32 20.93
C GLN A 15 10.36 1.09 20.32
N GLY A 16 9.16 1.63 20.09
CA GLY A 16 8.88 2.85 19.33
C GLY A 16 7.67 2.72 18.40
N VAL A 17 6.75 1.79 18.67
CA VAL A 17 6.05 1.02 17.62
C VAL A 17 4.60 0.74 18.02
N THR A 18 3.67 1.70 17.99
CA THR A 18 2.25 1.33 18.26
C THR A 18 1.53 0.86 16.98
N ILE A 19 1.87 1.42 15.82
CA ILE A 19 1.13 1.20 14.57
C ILE A 19 1.76 0.14 13.68
N LEU A 20 3.07 0.17 13.44
CA LEU A 20 3.67 -0.99 12.77
C LEU A 20 3.38 -2.30 13.56
N ILE A 21 3.15 -2.22 14.88
CA ILE A 21 2.63 -3.34 15.68
C ILE A 21 1.20 -3.75 15.24
N ASP A 22 0.25 -2.84 15.05
CA ASP A 22 -1.15 -3.20 14.73
C ASP A 22 -1.27 -3.98 13.41
N VAL A 23 -0.64 -3.49 12.33
CA VAL A 23 -0.63 -4.16 11.02
C VAL A 23 0.19 -5.45 11.03
N LEU A 24 1.29 -5.52 11.78
CA LEU A 24 2.06 -6.77 11.91
C LEU A 24 1.31 -7.83 12.72
N GLU A 25 0.60 -7.44 13.78
CA GLU A 25 -0.25 -8.33 14.54
C GLU A 25 -1.40 -8.85 13.68
N ARG A 26 -2.04 -7.98 12.89
CA ARG A 26 -3.08 -8.39 11.94
C ARG A 26 -2.53 -9.36 10.90
N LEU A 27 -1.37 -9.07 10.30
CA LEU A 27 -0.71 -9.98 9.36
C LEU A 27 -0.49 -11.36 10.01
N LYS A 28 0.04 -11.39 11.24
CA LYS A 28 0.30 -12.65 11.96
C LYS A 28 -0.97 -13.46 12.20
N GLN A 29 -2.08 -12.80 12.52
CA GLN A 29 -3.39 -13.46 12.67
C GLN A 29 -3.87 -14.06 11.33
N LEU A 30 -3.81 -13.28 10.26
CA LEU A 30 -4.24 -13.71 8.93
C LEU A 30 -3.38 -14.87 8.40
N GLN A 31 -2.08 -14.84 8.64
CA GLN A 31 -1.14 -15.89 8.24
C GLN A 31 -1.39 -17.26 8.88
N GLN A 32 -2.19 -17.34 9.96
CA GLN A 32 -2.64 -18.62 10.51
C GLN A 32 -3.50 -19.42 9.51
N HIS A 33 -4.23 -18.73 8.64
CA HIS A 33 -5.10 -19.32 7.62
C HIS A 33 -4.61 -19.03 6.19
N HIS A 34 -3.80 -18.00 6.01
CA HIS A 34 -3.29 -17.53 4.72
C HIS A 34 -1.77 -17.27 4.78
N SER A 35 -0.99 -18.34 4.90
CA SER A 35 0.46 -18.27 5.13
C SER A 35 1.27 -17.61 4.00
N ALA A 36 0.67 -17.36 2.84
CA ALA A 36 1.30 -16.70 1.70
C ALA A 36 1.20 -15.17 1.74
N LEU A 37 0.43 -14.59 2.67
CA LEU A 37 0.29 -13.14 2.77
C LEU A 37 1.60 -12.47 3.18
N CYS A 38 1.90 -11.39 2.48
CA CYS A 38 2.99 -10.47 2.75
C CYS A 38 2.42 -9.06 3.00
N LEU A 39 3.19 -8.24 3.70
CA LEU A 39 2.83 -6.86 4.03
C LEU A 39 3.65 -5.88 3.19
N TYR A 40 2.94 -4.92 2.59
CA TYR A 40 3.52 -3.86 1.80
C TYR A 40 3.05 -2.50 2.29
N ALA A 41 3.86 -1.47 2.12
CA ALA A 41 3.45 -0.08 2.30
C ALA A 41 3.35 0.62 0.95
N LEU A 42 2.26 1.34 0.73
CA LEU A 42 2.09 2.27 -0.37
C LEU A 42 2.25 3.69 0.19
N VAL A 43 3.35 4.34 -0.17
CA VAL A 43 3.79 5.62 0.41
C VAL A 43 3.69 6.73 -0.64
N ASP A 44 3.05 7.85 -0.30
CA ASP A 44 3.03 9.05 -1.15
C ASP A 44 4.43 9.70 -1.18
N GLY A 45 5.08 9.68 -2.34
CA GLY A 45 6.43 10.19 -2.52
C GLY A 45 6.56 11.70 -2.28
N VAL A 46 5.53 12.49 -2.62
CA VAL A 46 5.51 13.94 -2.32
C VAL A 46 5.44 14.17 -0.82
N GLN A 47 4.56 13.44 -0.12
CA GLN A 47 4.43 13.59 1.34
C GLN A 47 5.72 13.17 2.05
N TYR A 48 6.33 12.06 1.63
CA TYR A 48 7.62 11.62 2.15
C TYR A 48 8.71 12.68 1.94
N GLU A 49 8.88 13.20 0.71
CA GLU A 49 9.88 14.25 0.41
C GLU A 49 9.62 15.52 1.21
N THR A 50 8.36 15.94 1.33
CA THR A 50 7.97 17.15 2.07
C THR A 50 8.30 17.04 3.56
N HIS A 51 8.00 15.89 4.18
CA HIS A 51 8.18 15.72 5.62
C HIS A 51 9.59 15.27 6.02
N ARG A 52 10.33 14.61 5.12
CA ARG A 52 11.68 14.07 5.39
C ARG A 52 12.80 14.84 4.72
N GLN A 53 12.47 15.81 3.85
CA GLN A 53 13.44 16.61 3.10
C GLN A 53 14.42 15.74 2.30
N THR A 54 13.99 14.56 1.89
CA THR A 54 14.76 13.59 1.12
C THR A 54 13.85 12.72 0.27
N ARG A 55 14.36 12.27 -0.87
CA ARG A 55 13.61 11.42 -1.80
C ARG A 55 13.83 9.96 -1.50
N MET A 56 12.79 9.17 -1.70
CA MET A 56 12.93 7.73 -1.77
C MET A 56 13.76 7.33 -2.99
N THR A 57 14.50 6.24 -2.86
CA THR A 57 15.31 5.65 -3.93
C THR A 57 14.86 4.22 -4.17
N GLN A 58 14.85 3.83 -5.45
CA GLN A 58 14.47 2.49 -5.86
C GLN A 58 15.56 1.49 -5.48
N ASP A 59 15.15 0.35 -4.95
CA ASP A 59 16.02 -0.80 -4.66
C ASP A 59 15.22 -2.12 -4.73
N GLY A 60 15.78 -3.22 -4.23
CA GLY A 60 15.12 -4.53 -4.23
C GLY A 60 13.87 -4.62 -3.33
N THR A 61 13.58 -3.59 -2.53
CA THR A 61 12.48 -3.54 -1.56
C THR A 61 11.53 -2.38 -1.81
N ARG A 62 11.88 -1.42 -2.67
CA ARG A 62 11.14 -0.18 -2.91
C ARG A 62 11.01 0.06 -4.40
N TYR A 63 9.79 0.23 -4.88
CA TYR A 63 9.48 0.40 -6.30
C TYR A 63 8.53 1.59 -6.52
N PRO A 64 8.89 2.60 -7.33
CA PRO A 64 7.99 3.71 -7.66
C PRO A 64 6.99 3.28 -8.73
N LEU A 65 5.69 3.37 -8.45
CA LEU A 65 4.66 2.83 -9.35
C LEU A 65 4.53 3.61 -10.66
N PHE A 66 5.00 4.85 -10.77
CA PHE A 66 4.99 5.53 -12.08
C PHE A 66 6.07 5.02 -13.03
N THR A 67 6.98 4.13 -12.59
CA THR A 67 7.98 3.51 -13.47
C THR A 67 7.29 2.78 -14.63
N GLY A 68 7.68 3.13 -15.86
CA GLY A 68 7.10 2.51 -17.07
C GLY A 68 5.69 3.02 -17.43
N THR A 69 5.21 4.08 -16.78
CA THR A 69 3.92 4.74 -17.08
C THR A 69 4.15 6.07 -17.81
N PRO A 70 3.12 6.70 -18.38
CA PRO A 70 3.23 8.06 -18.94
C PRO A 70 3.78 9.10 -17.94
N ASP A 71 3.56 8.89 -16.64
CA ASP A 71 4.01 9.77 -15.56
C ASP A 71 5.42 9.43 -15.02
N ALA A 72 6.22 8.61 -15.71
CA ALA A 72 7.53 8.15 -15.25
C ALA A 72 8.51 9.29 -14.90
N ALA A 73 8.39 10.46 -15.54
CA ALA A 73 9.17 11.66 -15.18
C ALA A 73 8.94 12.12 -13.73
N LEU A 74 7.78 11.78 -13.15
CA LEU A 74 7.37 12.08 -11.79
C LEU A 74 7.51 10.88 -10.85
N ALA A 75 8.26 9.83 -11.23
CA ALA A 75 8.36 8.60 -10.43
C ALA A 75 8.83 8.81 -8.99
N HIS A 76 9.66 9.83 -8.74
CA HIS A 76 10.08 10.20 -7.39
C HIS A 76 8.92 10.77 -6.53
N ALA A 77 7.99 11.49 -7.16
CA ALA A 77 6.85 12.14 -6.54
C ALA A 77 5.58 11.27 -6.54
N GLY A 78 5.55 10.19 -7.32
CA GLY A 78 4.45 9.23 -7.34
C GLY A 78 4.37 8.37 -6.08
N PRO A 79 3.44 7.40 -6.06
CA PRO A 79 3.38 6.41 -5.00
C PRO A 79 4.53 5.40 -5.09
N TRP A 80 5.07 5.08 -3.94
CA TRP A 80 6.12 4.09 -3.74
C TRP A 80 5.57 2.85 -3.07
N LEU A 81 5.77 1.69 -3.69
CA LEU A 81 5.47 0.40 -3.08
C LEU A 81 6.71 -0.12 -2.35
N VAL A 82 6.55 -0.50 -1.09
CA VAL A 82 7.62 -0.96 -0.21
C VAL A 82 7.29 -2.37 0.29
N ASP A 83 8.21 -3.31 0.11
CA ASP A 83 8.20 -4.62 0.77
C ASP A 83 8.69 -4.48 2.22
N VAL A 84 7.77 -4.66 3.17
CA VAL A 84 8.06 -4.52 4.60
C VAL A 84 9.00 -5.61 5.11
N ALA A 85 9.02 -6.80 4.50
CA ALA A 85 9.89 -7.88 4.94
C ALA A 85 11.37 -7.63 4.60
N GLY A 86 11.64 -6.88 3.51
CA GLY A 86 12.99 -6.56 3.06
C GLY A 86 13.53 -5.22 3.57
N ALA A 87 12.66 -4.28 3.90
CA ALA A 87 13.04 -2.92 4.25
C ALA A 87 13.81 -2.80 5.58
N ALA A 88 14.67 -1.78 5.69
CA ALA A 88 15.39 -1.50 6.92
C ALA A 88 14.44 -1.08 8.05
N PRO A 89 14.61 -1.56 9.29
CA PRO A 89 13.66 -1.25 10.36
C PRO A 89 13.53 0.24 10.68
N SER A 90 14.63 0.99 10.65
CA SER A 90 14.60 2.45 10.86
C SER A 90 13.80 3.17 9.78
N PHE A 91 13.78 2.65 8.55
CA PHE A 91 12.95 3.19 7.47
C PHE A 91 11.47 2.85 7.71
N LEU A 92 11.15 1.66 8.21
CA LEU A 92 9.77 1.28 8.53
C LEU A 92 9.21 2.06 9.72
N GLU A 93 10.03 2.33 10.74
CA GLU A 93 9.69 3.23 11.84
C GLU A 93 9.40 4.65 11.31
N ASP A 94 10.21 5.13 10.37
CA ASP A 94 10.02 6.44 9.74
C ASP A 94 8.73 6.53 8.90
N VAL A 95 8.41 5.48 8.13
CA VAL A 95 7.13 5.36 7.40
C VAL A 95 5.94 5.29 8.35
N ALA A 96 6.03 4.55 9.44
CA ALA A 96 4.97 4.48 10.45
C ALA A 96 4.76 5.82 11.17
N ALA A 97 5.83 6.60 11.39
CA ALA A 97 5.72 7.96 11.90
C ALA A 97 5.06 8.89 10.88
N LEU A 98 5.43 8.77 9.59
CA LEU A 98 4.85 9.58 8.51
C LEU A 98 3.34 9.39 8.39
N GLU A 99 2.84 8.15 8.56
CA GLU A 99 1.41 7.84 8.58
C GLU A 99 0.63 8.66 9.64
N GLN A 100 1.26 8.95 10.79
CA GLN A 100 0.65 9.76 11.85
C GLN A 100 0.68 11.26 11.55
N GLU A 101 1.71 11.71 10.84
CA GLU A 101 1.90 13.12 10.54
C GLU A 101 0.98 13.60 9.41
N THR A 102 0.70 12.73 8.43
CA THR A 102 -0.05 13.09 7.24
C THR A 102 -0.67 11.86 6.54
N PRO A 103 -1.86 11.97 5.92
CA PRO A 103 -2.46 10.90 5.12
C PRO A 103 -1.59 10.56 3.89
N SER A 104 -0.65 9.65 4.08
CA SER A 104 0.42 9.38 3.11
C SER A 104 0.81 7.91 2.98
N VAL A 105 0.32 7.06 3.89
CA VAL A 105 0.67 5.64 3.93
C VAL A 105 -0.61 4.81 3.90
N THR A 106 -0.60 3.78 3.06
CA THR A 106 -1.59 2.70 3.08
C THR A 106 -0.87 1.37 3.14
N TRP A 107 -1.21 0.53 4.12
CA TRP A 107 -0.64 -0.81 4.28
C TRP A 107 -1.49 -1.83 3.54
N LEU A 108 -0.85 -2.76 2.85
CA LEU A 108 -1.49 -3.75 1.98
C LEU A 108 -1.09 -5.16 2.41
N PHE A 109 -2.08 -6.05 2.54
CA PHE A 109 -1.82 -7.49 2.64
C PHE A 109 -2.10 -8.16 1.30
N ALA A 110 -1.07 -8.74 0.69
CA ALA A 110 -1.17 -9.37 -0.62
C ALA A 110 -0.33 -10.65 -0.70
N VAL A 111 -0.71 -11.56 -1.60
CA VAL A 111 0.04 -12.80 -1.89
C VAL A 111 1.06 -12.64 -3.02
N HIS A 112 0.95 -11.55 -3.77
CA HIS A 112 1.84 -11.21 -4.88
C HIS A 112 3.22 -10.82 -4.35
N ASP A 113 4.27 -11.05 -5.12
CA ASP A 113 5.57 -10.43 -4.86
C ASP A 113 5.55 -8.93 -5.19
N LEU A 114 6.63 -8.21 -4.86
CA LEU A 114 6.72 -6.75 -5.05
C LEU A 114 6.44 -6.33 -6.51
N GLY A 115 6.98 -7.07 -7.48
CA GLY A 115 6.84 -6.75 -8.90
C GLY A 115 5.44 -7.06 -9.44
N GLY A 116 4.83 -8.17 -9.03
CA GLY A 116 3.46 -8.52 -9.38
C GLY A 116 2.44 -7.57 -8.76
N LEU A 117 2.65 -7.18 -7.50
CA LEU A 117 1.79 -6.19 -6.84
C LEU A 117 1.95 -4.80 -7.47
N ALA A 118 3.17 -4.39 -7.84
CA ALA A 118 3.39 -3.13 -8.53
C ALA A 118 2.63 -3.07 -9.87
N GLN A 119 2.72 -4.12 -10.69
CA GLN A 119 1.98 -4.21 -11.94
C GLN A 119 0.46 -4.16 -11.73
N LEU A 120 -0.05 -4.90 -10.73
CA LEU A 120 -1.47 -4.87 -10.39
C LEU A 120 -1.93 -3.46 -10.01
N LEU A 121 -1.19 -2.78 -9.14
CA LEU A 121 -1.51 -1.41 -8.72
C LEU A 121 -1.38 -0.40 -9.88
N GLN A 122 -0.43 -0.61 -10.79
CA GLN A 122 -0.25 0.22 -11.98
C GLN A 122 -1.47 0.21 -12.91
N LEU A 123 -2.20 -0.91 -13.00
CA LEU A 123 -3.44 -1.00 -13.79
C LEU A 123 -4.53 -0.05 -13.28
N HIS A 124 -4.45 0.38 -12.02
CA HIS A 124 -5.41 1.29 -11.40
C HIS A 124 -4.95 2.76 -11.40
N LEU A 125 -3.76 3.08 -11.93
CA LEU A 125 -3.27 4.46 -11.98
C LEU A 125 -4.08 5.32 -12.95
N GLU A 126 -4.48 4.77 -14.10
CA GLU A 126 -5.22 5.51 -15.10
C GLU A 126 -6.70 5.10 -15.11
N THR A 127 -7.59 6.08 -15.09
CA THR A 127 -9.03 5.89 -15.32
C THR A 127 -9.50 6.78 -16.47
N ARG A 128 -10.60 6.38 -17.12
CA ARG A 128 -11.22 7.16 -18.18
C ARG A 128 -12.44 7.91 -17.68
N LEU A 129 -12.46 9.21 -17.93
CA LEU A 129 -13.62 10.06 -17.65
C LEU A 129 -14.72 9.86 -18.70
N PRO A 130 -15.98 10.26 -18.42
CA PRO A 130 -17.08 10.13 -19.39
C PRO A 130 -16.84 10.83 -20.74
N ASP A 131 -15.98 11.85 -20.75
CA ASP A 131 -15.58 12.59 -21.96
C ASP A 131 -14.42 11.94 -22.74
N GLY A 132 -13.95 10.77 -22.28
CA GLY A 132 -12.87 10.01 -22.89
C GLY A 132 -11.46 10.42 -22.49
N ARG A 133 -11.28 11.47 -21.67
CA ARG A 133 -9.96 11.86 -21.17
C ARG A 133 -9.43 10.84 -20.15
N ALA A 134 -8.12 10.62 -20.18
CA ALA A 134 -7.42 9.90 -19.14
C ALA A 134 -7.24 10.79 -17.89
N ALA A 135 -7.41 10.20 -16.72
CA ALA A 135 -7.16 10.84 -15.44
C ALA A 135 -6.36 9.92 -14.52
N LEU A 136 -5.45 10.51 -13.75
CA LEU A 136 -4.68 9.80 -12.74
C LEU A 136 -5.52 9.58 -11.49
N LEU A 137 -5.79 8.32 -11.14
CA LEU A 137 -6.53 7.94 -9.95
C LEU A 137 -5.58 7.86 -8.76
N ARG A 138 -5.69 8.82 -7.84
CA ARG A 138 -4.83 8.93 -6.65
C ARG A 138 -5.21 7.95 -5.53
N PHE A 139 -5.30 6.66 -5.82
CA PHE A 139 -5.71 5.63 -4.84
C PHE A 139 -4.72 5.48 -3.67
N TRP A 140 -3.50 6.00 -3.79
CA TRP A 140 -2.52 5.97 -2.70
C TRP A 140 -2.74 7.06 -1.64
N ASP A 141 -3.54 8.09 -1.94
CA ASP A 141 -3.94 9.09 -0.94
C ASP A 141 -5.06 8.48 -0.08
N PRO A 142 -4.86 8.25 1.23
CA PRO A 142 -5.87 7.65 2.10
C PRO A 142 -7.22 8.38 2.05
N ARG A 143 -7.21 9.72 1.90
CA ARG A 143 -8.44 10.53 1.85
C ARG A 143 -9.24 10.28 0.58
N VAL A 144 -8.55 9.98 -0.52
CA VAL A 144 -9.16 9.62 -1.80
C VAL A 144 -9.65 8.17 -1.74
N LEU A 145 -8.82 7.26 -1.22
CA LEU A 145 -9.12 5.83 -1.19
C LEU A 145 -10.38 5.50 -0.37
N VAL A 146 -10.56 6.10 0.81
CA VAL A 146 -11.79 5.92 1.61
C VAL A 146 -13.02 6.33 0.81
N LYS A 147 -12.99 7.52 0.20
CA LYS A 147 -14.12 8.04 -0.56
C LYS A 147 -14.41 7.18 -1.77
N LEU A 148 -13.35 6.76 -2.47
CA LEU A 148 -13.45 5.89 -3.63
C LEU A 148 -14.12 4.56 -3.25
N ALA A 149 -13.69 3.93 -2.16
CA ALA A 149 -14.29 2.69 -1.66
C ALA A 149 -15.79 2.82 -1.36
N GLN A 150 -16.26 4.01 -0.98
CA GLN A 150 -17.68 4.26 -0.66
C GLN A 150 -18.56 4.52 -1.88
N ILE A 151 -17.98 4.95 -3.01
CA ILE A 151 -18.74 5.33 -4.22
C ILE A 151 -18.65 4.32 -5.35
N LEU A 152 -17.72 3.36 -5.27
CA LEU A 152 -17.56 2.32 -6.29
C LEU A 152 -18.73 1.34 -6.21
N GLU A 153 -19.34 1.08 -7.36
CA GLU A 153 -20.33 0.01 -7.51
C GLU A 153 -19.67 -1.36 -7.23
N PRO A 154 -20.43 -2.39 -6.80
CA PRO A 154 -19.86 -3.69 -6.39
C PRO A 154 -18.88 -4.29 -7.40
N ALA A 155 -19.18 -4.24 -8.70
CA ALA A 155 -18.29 -4.73 -9.75
C ALA A 155 -16.99 -3.92 -9.87
N GLN A 156 -17.04 -2.60 -9.67
CA GLN A 156 -15.85 -1.75 -9.70
C GLN A 156 -15.02 -1.93 -8.42
N ARG A 157 -15.69 -2.15 -7.28
CA ARG A 157 -15.06 -2.44 -6.00
C ARG A 157 -14.31 -3.77 -6.07
N GLU A 158 -14.91 -4.82 -6.62
CA GLU A 158 -14.21 -6.10 -6.83
C GLU A 158 -13.03 -5.94 -7.80
N ALA A 159 -13.20 -5.21 -8.90
CA ALA A 159 -12.11 -4.95 -9.84
C ALA A 159 -10.91 -4.22 -9.20
N MET A 160 -11.15 -3.30 -8.26
CA MET A 160 -10.10 -2.52 -7.61
C MET A 160 -9.48 -3.22 -6.40
N PHE A 161 -10.28 -3.88 -5.57
CA PHE A 161 -9.84 -4.40 -4.27
C PHE A 161 -9.74 -5.93 -4.22
N GLY A 162 -10.37 -6.67 -5.14
CA GLY A 162 -10.52 -8.13 -5.08
C GLY A 162 -9.22 -8.92 -5.11
N HIS A 163 -8.12 -8.34 -5.59
CA HIS A 163 -6.81 -8.98 -5.67
C HIS A 163 -5.90 -8.72 -4.47
N ILE A 164 -6.29 -7.85 -3.54
CA ILE A 164 -5.56 -7.52 -2.32
C ILE A 164 -6.44 -7.92 -1.12
N HIS A 165 -5.85 -8.58 -0.12
CA HIS A 165 -6.62 -9.18 0.96
C HIS A 165 -7.26 -8.10 1.86
N GLU A 166 -6.44 -7.16 2.31
CA GLU A 166 -6.89 -5.98 3.06
C GLU A 166 -6.01 -4.77 2.73
N TRP A 167 -6.64 -3.60 2.71
CA TRP A 167 -6.00 -2.30 2.72
C TRP A 167 -6.25 -1.66 4.07
N HIS A 168 -5.21 -1.12 4.70
CA HIS A 168 -5.25 -0.48 6.00
C HIS A 168 -4.73 0.93 5.87
N LEU A 169 -5.53 1.89 6.27
CA LEU A 169 -5.21 3.30 6.12
C LEU A 169 -5.65 4.08 7.36
N LEU A 170 -4.98 5.20 7.60
CA LEU A 170 -5.30 6.06 8.72
C LEU A 170 -5.95 7.35 8.22
N LEU A 171 -7.10 7.68 8.80
CA LEU A 171 -7.78 8.94 8.56
C LEU A 171 -8.28 9.49 9.90
N ASP A 172 -7.92 10.74 10.21
CA ASP A 172 -8.30 11.41 11.47
C ASP A 172 -8.00 10.58 12.73
N GLY A 173 -6.84 9.90 12.75
CA GLY A 173 -6.41 9.03 13.84
C GLY A 173 -7.17 7.70 13.94
N LYS A 174 -8.05 7.38 12.99
CA LYS A 174 -8.83 6.14 12.94
C LYS A 174 -8.33 5.23 11.82
N ARG A 175 -8.13 3.96 12.16
CA ARG A 175 -7.84 2.88 11.21
C ARG A 175 -9.10 2.56 10.41
N ALA A 176 -9.05 2.76 9.09
CA ALA A 176 -10.03 2.23 8.16
C ALA A 176 -9.44 1.01 7.44
N ILE A 177 -10.28 -0.01 7.27
CA ILE A 177 -9.91 -1.28 6.60
C ILE A 177 -10.84 -1.45 5.40
N ILE A 178 -10.27 -1.80 4.25
CA ILE A 178 -11.00 -2.21 3.05
C ILE A 178 -10.59 -3.64 2.75
N GLY A 179 -11.47 -4.60 3.05
CA GLY A 179 -11.21 -6.02 2.85
C GLY A 179 -11.85 -6.56 1.57
N ARG A 180 -11.36 -7.71 1.11
CA ARG A 180 -11.96 -8.46 0.00
C ARG A 180 -13.43 -8.84 0.25
N HIS A 181 -13.80 -9.09 1.51
CA HIS A 181 -15.16 -9.50 1.89
C HIS A 181 -16.15 -8.32 2.02
N ASP A 182 -15.67 -7.08 2.00
CA ASP A 182 -16.54 -5.90 1.98
C ASP A 182 -17.09 -5.63 0.56
N ALA A 183 -16.76 -6.44 -0.44
CA ALA A 183 -17.35 -6.40 -1.78
C ALA A 183 -18.70 -7.16 -1.87
N ASP A 184 -19.05 -7.92 -0.82
CA ASP A 184 -20.30 -8.70 -0.71
C ASP A 184 -21.38 -8.02 0.17
N VAL A 185 -21.21 -6.74 0.53
CA VAL A 185 -22.22 -6.01 1.31
C VAL A 185 -22.64 -4.73 0.61
N GLN A 186 -23.58 -4.86 -0.31
CA GLN A 186 -24.84 -4.10 -0.31
C GLN A 186 -25.88 -4.74 -1.22
#